data_AF-A0A9D2RMB4-F1
#
_entry.id   AF-A0A9D2RMB4-F1
#
_cell.length_a   1.000
_cell.length_b   1.000
_cell.length_c   1.000
_cell.angle_alpha   90.00
_cell.angle_beta   90.00
_cell.angle_gamma   90.00
#
_symmetry.space_group_name_H-M   'P 1'
#
loop_
_entity.id
_entity.type
_entity.pdbx_description
1 polymer ?
#
loop_
_entity_poly.entity_id
_entity_poly.type
_entity_poly.pdbx_seq_one_letter_code
_entity_poly.pdbx_strand_id
1 'polypeptide(L)'
;MGNVVIQNPPQYTEQIPKWDRETLADGEAMGQVIEQLANNDAYLIKELERQEHVEPITLTAAGWAEESGLFVQTVAVSGVQENMDLRLVSGLEDSADAEERKAYRKAFGIVSGGTGVTGDETVTFKVDKKPATDLTIGLEGV
;
A
#
# COMPACT_ATOMS: atom_id res chain seq x y z
N MET A 1 20.95 30.72 12.67
CA MET A 1 20.37 29.46 13.13
C MET A 1 19.62 28.88 11.94
N GLY A 2 20.00 27.67 11.51
CA GLY A 2 19.33 26.96 10.41
C GLY A 2 18.17 26.12 10.95
N ASN A 3 17.26 25.71 10.07
CA ASN A 3 16.21 24.74 10.39
C ASN A 3 16.71 23.33 10.05
N VAL A 4 16.22 22.34 10.80
CA VAL A 4 16.35 20.92 10.47
C VAL A 4 15.78 20.66 9.07
N VAL A 5 16.53 19.93 8.23
CA VAL A 5 16.11 19.56 6.88
C VAL A 5 15.54 18.13 6.87
N ILE A 6 14.26 18.01 6.55
CA ILE A 6 13.63 16.72 6.22
C ILE A 6 13.83 16.48 4.73
N GLN A 7 14.46 15.35 4.40
CA GLN A 7 14.73 14.95 3.03
C GLN A 7 13.43 14.51 2.32
N ASN A 8 13.44 14.58 0.99
CA ASN A 8 12.31 14.12 0.16
C ASN A 8 12.83 13.20 -0.96
N PRO A 9 12.64 11.86 -0.87
CA PRO A 9 11.96 11.16 0.22
C PRO A 9 12.76 11.21 1.54
N PRO A 10 12.10 11.11 2.71
CA PRO A 10 12.79 10.94 3.99
C PRO A 10 13.65 9.68 3.97
N GLN A 11 14.80 9.71 4.64
CA GLN A 11 15.70 8.56 4.74
C GLN A 11 15.65 7.96 6.14
N TYR A 12 15.43 6.65 6.19
CA TYR A 12 15.52 5.88 7.43
C TYR A 12 16.92 5.32 7.64
N THR A 13 17.44 5.41 8.87
CA THR A 13 18.67 4.74 9.28
C THR A 13 18.59 4.29 10.73
N GLU A 14 19.07 3.08 11.01
CA GLU A 14 19.25 2.59 12.39
C GLU A 14 20.58 3.07 13.00
N GLN A 15 21.49 3.60 12.18
CA GLN A 15 22.82 4.03 12.60
C GLN A 15 22.78 5.47 13.11
N ILE A 16 22.20 5.68 14.29
CA ILE A 16 22.15 6.98 14.95
C ILE A 16 23.33 7.11 15.95
N PRO A 17 24.25 8.06 15.76
CA PRO A 17 25.32 8.32 16.71
C PRO A 17 24.78 8.65 18.10
N LYS A 18 25.28 7.97 19.12
CA LYS A 18 24.99 8.26 20.51
C LYS A 18 26.08 9.13 21.10
N TRP A 19 25.73 10.31 21.62
CA TRP A 19 26.66 11.08 22.43
C TRP A 19 26.65 10.65 23.88
N ASP A 20 27.83 10.71 24.46
CA ASP A 20 28.09 10.46 25.86
C ASP A 20 28.96 11.59 26.44
N ARG A 21 29.42 11.39 27.68
CA ARG A 21 30.23 12.39 28.39
C ARG A 21 31.60 12.66 27.75
N GLU A 22 32.07 11.76 26.89
CA GLU A 22 33.39 11.84 26.23
C GLU A 22 33.27 12.41 24.81
N THR A 23 32.04 12.54 24.31
CA THR A 23 31.78 13.11 22.99
C THR A 23 32.06 14.62 22.97
N LEU A 24 33.07 15.01 22.19
CA LEU A 24 33.37 16.40 21.85
C LEU A 24 32.76 16.73 20.48
N ALA A 25 31.58 17.36 20.49
CA ALA A 25 30.85 17.77 19.29
C ALA A 25 30.58 19.28 19.31
N ASP A 26 30.62 19.90 18.13
CA ASP A 26 30.15 21.28 17.95
C ASP A 26 28.64 21.32 17.63
N GLY A 27 28.08 22.52 17.51
CA GLY A 27 26.66 22.69 17.23
C GLY A 27 26.21 22.10 15.87
N GLU A 28 27.12 21.98 14.91
CA GLU A 28 26.84 21.42 13.59
C GLU A 28 26.73 19.90 13.66
N ALA A 29 27.74 19.26 14.27
CA ALA A 29 27.70 17.83 14.58
C ALA A 29 26.47 17.49 15.44
N MET A 30 26.06 18.42 16.32
CA MET A 30 24.83 18.26 17.09
C MET A 30 23.56 18.33 16.25
N GLY A 31 23.50 19.27 15.30
CA GLY A 31 22.40 19.39 14.36
C GLY A 31 22.17 18.12 13.54
N GLN A 32 23.24 17.46 13.09
CA GLN A 32 23.15 16.28 12.21
C GLN A 32 22.42 15.09 12.83
N VAL A 33 22.67 14.79 14.12
CA VAL A 33 21.96 13.69 14.81
C VAL A 33 20.48 14.02 14.97
N ILE A 34 20.14 15.29 15.23
CA ILE A 34 18.76 15.75 15.30
C ILE A 34 18.08 15.64 13.92
N GLU A 35 18.76 16.03 12.84
CA GLU A 35 18.27 15.88 11.48
C GLU A 35 18.03 14.42 11.09
N GLN A 36 18.92 13.49 11.49
CA GLN A 36 18.72 12.06 11.27
C GLN A 36 17.47 11.55 11.99
N LEU A 37 17.29 11.90 13.26
CA LEU A 37 16.09 11.52 14.02
C LEU A 37 14.82 12.10 13.39
N ALA A 38 14.83 13.37 12.98
CA ALA A 38 13.70 13.99 12.29
C ALA A 38 13.37 13.32 10.94
N ASN A 39 14.38 12.86 10.19
CA ASN A 39 14.18 12.11 8.96
C ASN A 39 13.62 10.71 9.22
N ASN A 40 14.08 10.02 10.26
CA ASN A 40 13.51 8.75 10.70
C ASN A 40 12.03 8.90 11.09
N ASP A 41 11.69 9.91 11.89
CA ASP A 41 10.30 10.18 12.29
C ASP A 41 9.42 10.48 11.08
N ALA A 42 9.88 11.34 10.16
CA ALA A 42 9.16 11.64 8.93
C ALA A 42 9.00 10.42 8.02
N TYR A 43 10.00 9.55 7.96
CA TYR A 43 9.92 8.27 7.24
C TYR A 43 8.85 7.37 7.87
N LEU A 44 8.89 7.17 9.20
CA LEU A 44 7.96 6.30 9.91
C LEU A 44 6.51 6.81 9.83
N ILE A 45 6.29 8.13 9.88
CA ILE A 45 4.96 8.72 9.66
C ILE A 45 4.46 8.37 8.27
N LYS A 46 5.27 8.57 7.21
CA LYS A 46 4.87 8.22 5.85
C LYS A 46 4.59 6.72 5.69
N GLU A 47 5.38 5.88 6.35
CA GLU A 47 5.17 4.44 6.34
C GLU A 47 3.87 4.03 7.04
N LEU A 48 3.53 4.68 8.17
CA LEU A 48 2.25 4.49 8.84
C LEU A 48 1.08 4.98 7.98
N GLU A 49 1.19 6.16 7.39
CA GLU A 49 0.18 6.70 6.47
C GLU A 49 -0.05 5.74 5.29
N ARG A 50 1.01 5.15 4.74
CA ARG A 50 0.92 4.12 3.69
C ARG A 50 0.20 2.86 4.17
N GLN A 51 0.49 2.40 5.38
CA GLN A 51 -0.15 1.22 5.95
C GLN A 51 -1.64 1.43 6.25
N GLU A 52 -2.04 2.65 6.63
CA GLU A 52 -3.44 3.01 6.87
C GLU A 52 -4.19 3.39 5.58
N HIS A 53 -3.47 3.75 4.52
CA HIS A 53 -4.07 4.13 3.25
C HIS A 53 -4.72 2.94 2.56
N VAL A 54 -5.95 3.15 2.10
CA VAL A 54 -6.74 2.19 1.35
C VAL A 54 -6.97 2.78 -0.04
N GLU A 55 -6.28 2.23 -1.04
CA GLU A 55 -6.47 2.64 -2.43
C GLU A 55 -7.67 1.90 -3.04
N PRO A 56 -8.74 2.60 -3.46
CA PRO A 56 -9.87 1.98 -4.11
C PRO A 56 -9.52 1.60 -5.56
N ILE A 57 -9.68 0.33 -5.91
CA ILE A 57 -9.50 -0.16 -7.28
C ILE A 57 -10.78 -0.83 -7.78
N THR A 58 -11.07 -0.65 -9.07
CA THR A 58 -12.23 -1.26 -9.72
C THR A 58 -11.79 -2.39 -10.63
N LEU A 59 -12.21 -3.61 -10.29
CA LEU A 59 -12.09 -4.78 -11.13
C LEU A 59 -13.33 -4.88 -12.02
N THR A 60 -13.16 -4.70 -13.33
CA THR A 60 -14.27 -4.73 -14.28
C THR A 60 -14.65 -6.17 -14.61
N ALA A 61 -15.95 -6.46 -14.75
CA ALA A 61 -16.43 -7.76 -15.20
C ALA A 61 -15.91 -8.11 -16.60
N ALA A 62 -15.72 -7.11 -17.46
CA ALA A 62 -15.19 -7.29 -18.81
C ALA A 62 -13.68 -7.56 -18.85
N GLY A 63 -12.90 -7.05 -17.90
CA GLY A 63 -11.44 -7.07 -17.91
C GLY A 63 -10.78 -8.42 -17.61
N TRP A 64 -11.55 -9.47 -17.30
CA TRP A 64 -11.03 -10.80 -17.01
C TRP A 64 -10.75 -11.59 -18.30
N ALA A 65 -9.50 -11.98 -18.49
CA ALA A 65 -9.05 -12.88 -19.55
C ALA A 65 -8.88 -14.31 -19.00
N GLU A 66 -9.20 -15.32 -19.80
CA GLU A 66 -8.97 -16.71 -19.42
C GLU A 66 -7.55 -17.14 -19.82
N GLU A 67 -6.79 -17.64 -18.84
CA GLU A 67 -5.43 -18.13 -19.04
C GLU A 67 -5.26 -19.43 -18.25
N SER A 68 -4.93 -20.52 -18.95
CA SER A 68 -4.69 -21.84 -18.33
C SER A 68 -5.81 -22.35 -17.42
N GLY A 69 -7.08 -22.02 -17.74
CA GLY A 69 -8.26 -22.42 -16.95
C GLY A 69 -8.54 -21.54 -15.72
N LEU A 70 -7.79 -20.45 -15.53
CA LEU A 70 -8.06 -19.41 -14.54
C LEU A 70 -8.46 -18.11 -15.24
N PHE A 71 -9.18 -17.25 -14.53
CA PHE A 71 -9.45 -15.89 -14.99
C PHE A 71 -8.44 -14.94 -14.37
N VAL A 72 -7.77 -14.15 -15.21
CA VAL A 72 -6.72 -13.22 -14.84
C VAL A 72 -7.14 -11.79 -15.18
N GLN A 73 -6.89 -10.87 -14.25
CA GLN A 73 -7.05 -9.43 -14.48
C GLN A 73 -5.91 -8.68 -13.81
N THR A 74 -5.33 -7.72 -14.53
CA THR A 74 -4.25 -6.87 -14.05
C THR A 74 -4.74 -5.43 -13.98
N VAL A 75 -4.46 -4.77 -12.86
CA VAL A 75 -4.84 -3.37 -12.61
C VAL A 75 -3.58 -2.59 -12.24
N ALA A 76 -3.48 -1.36 -12.75
CA ALA A 76 -2.42 -0.44 -12.37
C ALA A 76 -2.77 0.23 -11.03
N VAL A 77 -1.85 0.19 -10.09
CA VAL A 77 -2.01 0.74 -8.74
C VAL A 77 -0.72 1.46 -8.37
N SER A 78 -0.78 2.79 -8.31
CA SER A 78 0.37 3.64 -7.99
C SER A 78 0.88 3.33 -6.58
N GLY A 79 2.19 3.21 -6.39
CA GLY A 79 2.80 2.95 -5.08
C GLY A 79 3.05 1.48 -4.75
N VAL A 80 2.43 0.55 -5.50
CA VAL A 80 2.69 -0.89 -5.34
C VAL A 80 4.08 -1.25 -5.87
N GLN A 81 4.83 -2.00 -5.07
CA GLN A 81 6.13 -2.58 -5.44
C GLN A 81 6.03 -4.10 -5.59
N GLU A 82 6.97 -4.71 -6.32
CA GLU A 82 7.07 -6.16 -6.41
C GLU A 82 7.21 -6.82 -5.03
N ASN A 83 6.49 -7.91 -4.79
CA ASN A 83 6.45 -8.65 -3.53
C ASN A 83 5.92 -7.86 -2.32
N MET A 84 5.17 -6.80 -2.55
CA MET A 84 4.48 -6.08 -1.49
C MET A 84 3.31 -6.91 -0.94
N ASP A 85 3.20 -7.00 0.40
CA ASP A 85 2.08 -7.63 1.09
C ASP A 85 0.92 -6.64 1.21
N LEU A 86 -0.12 -6.82 0.40
CA LEU A 86 -1.33 -5.98 0.42
C LEU A 86 -2.48 -6.70 1.10
N ARG A 87 -3.33 -5.95 1.81
CA ARG A 87 -4.58 -6.47 2.36
C ARG A 87 -5.76 -6.05 1.50
N LEU A 88 -6.58 -7.04 1.16
CA LEU A 88 -7.82 -6.82 0.42
C LEU A 88 -8.95 -6.43 1.38
N VAL A 89 -9.52 -5.24 1.21
CA VAL A 89 -10.68 -4.77 1.98
C VAL A 89 -11.89 -4.54 1.08
N SER A 90 -13.08 -4.58 1.68
CA SER A 90 -14.34 -4.40 0.95
C SER A 90 -14.57 -2.92 0.63
N GLY A 91 -14.79 -2.60 -0.65
CA GLY A 91 -15.24 -1.28 -1.13
C GLY A 91 -16.77 -1.13 -1.25
N LEU A 92 -17.55 -1.98 -0.57
CA LEU A 92 -19.01 -1.93 -0.58
C LEU A 92 -19.54 -0.69 0.14
N GLU A 93 -20.33 0.13 -0.55
CA GLU A 93 -20.99 1.29 0.05
C GLU A 93 -22.12 0.91 1.02
N ASP A 94 -22.28 1.72 2.07
CA ASP A 94 -23.35 1.54 3.05
C ASP A 94 -24.75 1.76 2.46
N SER A 95 -24.86 2.54 1.38
CA SER A 95 -26.09 2.83 0.64
C SER A 95 -26.57 1.69 -0.26
N ALA A 96 -25.74 0.67 -0.52
CA ALA A 96 -26.07 -0.39 -1.50
C ALA A 96 -27.37 -1.14 -1.16
N ASP A 97 -28.17 -1.50 -2.15
CA ASP A 97 -29.39 -2.26 -1.91
C ASP A 97 -29.13 -3.76 -1.66
N ALA A 98 -30.18 -4.53 -1.38
CA ALA A 98 -30.03 -5.96 -1.06
C ALA A 98 -29.53 -6.81 -2.24
N GLU A 99 -29.87 -6.45 -3.48
CA GLU A 99 -29.45 -7.16 -4.68
C GLU A 99 -28.00 -6.83 -5.01
N GLU A 100 -27.63 -5.55 -4.94
CA GLU A 100 -26.26 -5.05 -5.11
C GLU A 100 -25.31 -5.67 -4.09
N ARG A 101 -25.66 -5.67 -2.80
CA ARG A 101 -24.83 -6.30 -1.75
C ARG A 101 -24.64 -7.79 -1.99
N LYS A 102 -25.65 -8.48 -2.51
CA LYS A 102 -25.58 -9.92 -2.81
C LYS A 102 -24.66 -10.19 -4.00
N ALA A 103 -24.79 -9.41 -5.08
CA ALA A 103 -23.92 -9.49 -6.24
C ALA A 103 -22.46 -9.18 -5.86
N TYR A 104 -22.26 -8.11 -5.11
CA TYR A 104 -20.96 -7.69 -4.59
C TYR A 104 -20.30 -8.78 -3.75
N ARG A 105 -20.98 -9.33 -2.73
CA ARG A 105 -20.41 -10.37 -1.86
C ARG A 105 -19.99 -11.62 -2.63
N LYS A 106 -20.72 -11.96 -3.70
CA LYS A 106 -20.38 -13.07 -4.58
C LYS A 106 -19.11 -12.76 -5.39
N ALA A 107 -19.02 -11.58 -6.00
CA ALA A 107 -17.84 -11.15 -6.74
C ALA A 107 -16.62 -11.01 -5.82
N PHE A 108 -16.79 -10.39 -4.65
CA PHE A 108 -15.74 -10.24 -3.64
C PHE A 108 -15.23 -11.59 -3.15
N GLY A 109 -16.12 -12.55 -2.83
CA GLY A 109 -15.72 -13.89 -2.40
C GLY A 109 -14.95 -14.69 -3.46
N ILE A 110 -15.23 -14.44 -4.75
CA ILE A 110 -14.46 -15.02 -5.86
C ILE A 110 -13.04 -14.43 -5.88
N VAL A 111 -12.91 -13.10 -5.76
CA VAL A 111 -11.61 -12.41 -5.80
C VAL A 111 -10.77 -12.73 -4.56
N SER A 112 -11.36 -12.68 -3.36
CA SER A 112 -10.67 -12.97 -2.10
C SER A 112 -10.26 -14.44 -1.97
N GLY A 113 -10.93 -15.35 -2.67
CA GLY A 113 -10.58 -16.77 -2.71
C GLY A 113 -9.50 -17.11 -3.75
N GLY A 114 -9.11 -16.14 -4.60
CA GLY A 114 -8.09 -16.29 -5.61
C GLY A 114 -6.66 -16.05 -5.11
N THR A 115 -5.77 -15.79 -6.06
CA THR A 115 -4.38 -15.38 -5.77
C THR A 115 -4.11 -14.00 -6.36
N GLY A 116 -3.31 -13.19 -5.66
CA GLY A 116 -2.85 -11.88 -6.10
C GLY A 116 -1.32 -11.87 -6.20
N VAL A 117 -0.78 -11.26 -7.25
CA VAL A 117 0.66 -11.04 -7.42
C VAL A 117 0.88 -9.55 -7.63
N THR A 118 1.74 -8.95 -6.81
CA THR A 118 2.17 -7.56 -6.91
C THR A 118 3.38 -7.47 -7.85
N GLY A 119 3.30 -6.54 -8.80
CA GLY A 119 4.42 -6.12 -9.64
C GLY A 119 4.61 -4.62 -9.51
N ASP A 120 5.63 -4.07 -10.19
CA ASP A 120 5.87 -2.63 -10.18
C ASP A 120 4.65 -1.88 -10.70
N GLU A 121 4.04 -1.07 -9.83
CA GLU A 121 2.82 -0.28 -10.06
C GLU A 121 1.60 -1.10 -10.54
N THR A 122 1.58 -2.42 -10.31
CA THR A 122 0.52 -3.29 -10.81
C THR A 122 0.15 -4.40 -9.83
N VAL A 123 -1.11 -4.81 -9.87
CA VAL A 123 -1.61 -5.99 -9.15
C VAL A 123 -2.33 -6.90 -10.12
N THR A 124 -1.92 -8.17 -10.15
CA THR A 124 -2.53 -9.21 -10.99
C THR A 124 -3.32 -10.18 -10.13
N PHE A 125 -4.62 -10.26 -10.37
CA PHE A 125 -5.54 -11.18 -9.71
C PHE A 125 -5.78 -12.40 -10.59
N LYS A 126 -5.81 -13.59 -9.97
CA LYS A 126 -6.15 -14.87 -10.61
C LYS A 126 -7.24 -15.56 -9.81
N VAL A 127 -8.35 -15.92 -10.46
CA VAL A 127 -9.53 -16.50 -9.82
C VAL A 127 -10.07 -17.70 -10.62
N ASP A 128 -10.72 -18.65 -9.95
CA ASP A 128 -11.29 -19.85 -10.60
C ASP A 128 -12.59 -19.56 -11.37
N LYS A 129 -13.26 -18.44 -11.07
CA LYS A 129 -14.55 -18.08 -11.66
C LYS A 129 -14.56 -16.60 -12.03
N LYS A 130 -15.14 -16.27 -13.18
CA LYS A 130 -15.29 -14.87 -13.60
C LYS A 130 -16.36 -14.15 -12.77
N PRO A 131 -16.04 -13.01 -12.12
CA PRO A 131 -17.04 -12.13 -11.53
C PRO A 131 -18.04 -11.64 -12.59
N ALA A 132 -19.32 -11.62 -12.25
CA ALA A 132 -20.39 -11.23 -13.18
C ALA A 132 -20.69 -9.72 -13.19
N THR A 133 -20.19 -9.00 -12.18
CA THR A 133 -20.40 -7.56 -11.98
C THR A 133 -19.07 -6.88 -11.72
N ASP A 134 -19.01 -5.59 -12.04
CA ASP A 134 -17.89 -4.76 -11.63
C ASP A 134 -17.77 -4.75 -10.11
N LEU A 135 -16.55 -4.74 -9.60
CA LEU A 135 -16.24 -4.86 -8.19
C LEU A 135 -15.23 -3.80 -7.79
N THR A 136 -15.64 -2.89 -6.91
CA THR A 136 -14.71 -1.97 -6.25
C THR A 136 -14.20 -2.60 -4.95
N ILE A 137 -12.88 -2.74 -4.82
CA ILE A 137 -12.19 -3.25 -3.63
C ILE A 137 -11.21 -2.18 -3.15
N GLY A 138 -10.86 -2.22 -1.87
CA GLY A 138 -9.75 -1.44 -1.35
C GLY A 138 -8.51 -2.30 -1.24
N LEU A 139 -7.35 -1.73 -1.56
CA LEU A 139 -6.04 -2.29 -1.26
C LEU A 139 -5.41 -1.47 -0.14
N GLU A 140 -5.28 -2.07 1.03
CA GLU A 140 -4.62 -1.49 2.20
C GLU A 140 -3.13 -1.82 2.15
N GLY A 141 -2.31 -0.81 2.45
CA GLY A 141 -0.85 -0.90 2.46
C GLY A 141 -0.17 -0.38 1.20
N VAL A 142 -0.84 0.45 0.39
CA VAL A 142 -0.31 1.04 -0.85
C VAL A 142 0.32 2.40 -0.60
#